data_AF-A0A6V7KI83-F1
#
_entry.id   AF-A0A6V7KI83-F1
#
_cell.length_a   1.000
_cell.length_b   1.000
_cell.length_c   1.000
_cell.angle_alpha   90.00
_cell.angle_beta   90.00
_cell.angle_gamma   90.00
#
_symmetry.space_group_name_H-M   'P 1'
#
loop_
_entity.id
_entity.type
_entity.pdbx_description
1 polymer ?
#
loop_
_entity_poly.entity_id
_entity_poly.type
_entity_poly.pdbx_seq_one_letter_code
_entity_poly.pdbx_strand_id
1 'polypeptide(L)' 'ENLEHCDFIALRNMVIRTHLQDLKEVTNNVHYENFRCRTLAGLGVDGKPTRISN' A
#
# COMPACT_ATOMS: atom_id res chain seq x y z
N GLU A 1 -22.27 -11.53 -14.06
CA GLU A 1 -20.88 -12.01 -13.92
C GLU A 1 -20.92 -13.53 -14.03
N ASN A 2 -20.49 -14.10 -15.16
CA ASN A 2 -20.47 -15.55 -15.35
C ASN A 2 -19.06 -16.06 -15.01
N LEU A 3 -18.97 -17.01 -14.06
CA LEU A 3 -17.71 -17.62 -13.61
C LEU A 3 -16.98 -18.36 -14.74
N GLU A 4 -17.67 -18.73 -15.82
CA GLU A 4 -17.09 -19.41 -16.99
C GLU A 4 -16.34 -18.46 -17.95
N HIS A 5 -16.50 -17.13 -17.80
CA HIS A 5 -15.92 -16.16 -18.72
C HIS A 5 -14.79 -15.32 -18.11
N CYS A 6 -14.69 -15.23 -16.78
CA CYS A 6 -13.56 -14.60 -16.11
C CYS A 6 -13.54 -14.89 -14.60
N ASP A 7 -12.34 -14.78 -14.01
CA ASP A 7 -12.11 -14.91 -12.57
C ASP A 7 -12.49 -13.66 -11.77
N PHE A 8 -13.21 -12.71 -12.37
CA PHE A 8 -13.50 -11.41 -11.76
C PHE A 8 -14.21 -11.54 -10.40
N ILE A 9 -15.16 -12.48 -10.29
CA ILE A 9 -15.88 -12.72 -9.03
C ILE A 9 -14.93 -13.28 -7.96
N ALA A 10 -14.06 -14.23 -8.33
CA ALA A 10 -13.10 -14.83 -7.42
C ALA A 10 -12.09 -13.79 -6.93
N LEU A 11 -11.55 -12.98 -7.85
CA LEU A 11 -10.63 -11.88 -7.54
C LEU A 11 -11.29 -10.83 -6.63
N ARG A 12 -12.50 -10.38 -6.96
CA ARG A 12 -13.25 -9.41 -6.15
C ARG A 12 -13.48 -9.92 -4.73
N ASN A 13 -13.91 -11.18 -4.60
CA ASN A 13 -14.16 -11.77 -3.29
C ASN A 13 -12.87 -11.94 -2.49
N MET A 14 -11.78 -12.38 -3.14
CA MET A 14 -10.48 -12.48 -2.51
C MET A 14 -10.00 -11.12 -1.97
N VAL A 15 -10.05 -10.07 -2.81
CA VAL A 15 -9.56 -8.74 -2.44
C VAL A 15 -10.44 -8.09 -1.38
N ILE A 16 -11.76 -8.08 -1.57
CA ILE A 16 -12.67 -7.25 -0.75
C ILE A 16 -13.18 -8.00 0.48
N ARG A 17 -13.51 -9.30 0.35
CA ARG A 17 -14.18 -10.04 1.43
C ARG A 17 -13.20 -10.70 2.39
N THR A 18 -12.04 -11.15 1.91
CA THR A 18 -11.11 -11.92 2.73
C THR A 18 -9.80 -11.20 3.04
N HIS A 19 -9.21 -10.47 2.09
CA HIS A 19 -7.84 -9.93 2.26
C HIS A 19 -7.76 -8.41 2.45
N LEU A 20 -8.87 -7.67 2.40
CA LEU A 20 -8.84 -6.20 2.46
C LEU A 20 -8.19 -5.68 3.74
N GLN A 21 -8.45 -6.35 4.87
CA GLN A 21 -7.93 -5.93 6.16
C GLN A 21 -6.40 -6.12 6.21
N ASP A 22 -5.89 -7.25 5.76
CA ASP A 22 -4.45 -7.52 5.67
C ASP A 22 -3.76 -6.55 4.72
N LEU A 23 -4.38 -6.24 3.57
CA LEU A 23 -3.86 -5.25 2.62
C LEU A 23 -3.75 -3.86 3.26
N LYS A 24 -4.75 -3.45 4.05
CA LYS A 24 -4.70 -2.20 4.82
C LYS A 24 -3.58 -2.23 5.86
N GLU A 25 -3.43 -3.34 6.57
CA GLU A 25 -2.41 -3.50 7.62
C GLU A 25 -0.99 -3.42 7.03
N VAL A 26 -0.72 -4.13 5.94
CA VAL A 26 0.58 -4.06 5.24
C VAL A 26 0.84 -2.66 4.72
N THR A 27 -0.18 -2.01 4.15
CA THR A 27 -0.06 -0.64 3.67
C THR A 27 0.30 0.33 4.79
N ASN A 28 -0.33 0.19 5.95
CA ASN A 28 -0.08 1.04 7.11
C ASN A 28 1.30 0.76 7.73
N ASN A 29 1.54 -0.49 8.12
CA ASN A 29 2.69 -0.85 8.95
C ASN A 29 4.00 -0.94 8.16
N VAL A 30 3.92 -1.14 6.85
CA VAL A 30 5.10 -1.24 5.99
C VAL A 30 5.23 -0.01 5.12
N HIS A 31 4.28 0.24 4.21
CA HIS A 31 4.46 1.29 3.21
C HIS A 31 4.40 2.69 3.82
N TYR A 32 3.40 2.96 4.66
CA TYR A 32 3.23 4.26 5.31
C TYR A 32 4.32 4.51 6.36
N GLU A 33 4.62 3.57 7.24
CA GLU A 33 5.69 3.74 8.23
C GLU A 33 7.07 3.94 7.57
N ASN A 34 7.38 3.20 6.50
CA ASN A 34 8.63 3.42 5.76
C ASN A 34 8.70 4.82 5.15
N PHE A 35 7.59 5.30 4.58
CA PHE A 35 7.51 6.66 4.07
C PHE A 35 7.69 7.69 5.20
N ARG A 36 6.96 7.52 6.30
CA ARG A 36 7.02 8.40 7.49
C ARG A 36 8.43 8.51 8.04
N CYS A 37 9.12 7.38 8.21
CA CYS A 37 10.51 7.34 8.66
C CYS A 37 11.44 8.09 7.71
N ARG A 38 11.30 7.91 6.39
CA ARG A 38 12.11 8.63 5.39
C ARG A 38 11.86 10.13 5.45
N THR A 39 10.60 10.56 5.49
CA THR A 39 10.24 11.98 5.57
C THR A 39 10.78 12.63 6.84
N LEU A 40 10.64 11.97 8.00
CA LEU A 40 11.16 12.47 9.28
C LEU A 40 12.70 12.52 9.31
N ALA A 41 13.36 11.60 8.61
CA ALA A 41 14.82 11.62 8.42
C ALA A 41 15.30 12.66 7.40
N GLY A 42 14.38 13.46 6.81
CA GLY A 42 14.72 14.42 5.75
C GLY A 42 15.11 13.77 4.43
N LEU A 43 14.70 12.53 4.19
CA LEU A 43 14.90 11.81 2.94
C LEU A 43 13.64 11.94 2.06
N GLY A 44 13.86 12.26 0.80
CA GLY A 44 12.83 12.25 -0.24
C GLY A 44 12.39 10.83 -0.58
N VAL A 45 11.31 10.74 -1.36
CA VAL A 45 10.76 9.45 -1.83
C VAL A 45 11.76 8.63 -2.66
N ASP A 46 12.75 9.29 -3.26
CA ASP A 46 13.87 8.72 -4.01
C ASP A 46 15.11 8.42 -3.14
N GLY A 47 15.00 8.59 -1.82
CA GLY A 47 16.10 8.38 -0.86
C GLY A 47 17.15 9.49 -0.88
N LYS A 48 16.96 10.56 -1.65
CA LYS A 48 17.86 11.72 -1.63
C LYS A 48 17.52 12.65 -0.47
N PRO A 49 18.49 13.34 0.12
CA PRO A 49 18.20 14.36 1.12
C PRO A 49 17.23 15.39 0.54
N THR A 50 16.02 15.44 1.08
CA THR A 50 15.08 16.54 0.81
C THR A 50 15.59 17.70 1.63
N ARG A 51 15.90 18.83 0.97
CA ARG A 51 16.23 20.06 1.66
C ARG A 51 15.02 20.47 2.50
N ILE A 52 15.04 20.16 3.79
CA ILE A 52 14.13 20.77 4.75
C ILE A 52 14.59 22.22 4.86
N SER A 53 14.07 23.08 4.00
CA SER A 53 14.28 24.52 4.11
C SER A 53 13.52 24.96 5.35
N ASN A 54 14.25 25.40 6.37
CA ASN A 54 13.70 26.20 7.46
C ASN A 54 13.66 27.67 7.03
#